data_AF-A0A3M8FST9-F1
#
_entry.id   AF-A0A3M8FST9-F1
#
_cell.length_a   1.000
_cell.length_b   1.000
_cell.length_c   1.000
_cell.angle_alpha   90.00
_cell.angle_beta   90.00
_cell.angle_gamma   90.00
#
_symmetry.space_group_name_H-M   'P 1'
#
loop_
_entity.id
_entity.type
_entity.pdbx_description
1 polymer ?
#
loop_
_entity_poly.entity_id
_entity_poly.type
_entity_poly.pdbx_seq_one_letter_code
_entity_poly.pdbx_strand_id
1 'polypeptide(L)'
;MRSPKLAVTLAFVYTAAANAQDVTFSFAANDSPQPTNQSTFAGSALDGGISSSRVLSNLLVESNVNRVLPLEIQSRFNSDFQLTFIESDRLTPNGQYLHSYFIDGSFWFDDDPYMVVTIENGVFTTLGEADRWGTAASIVASSDAGSIVSYEWLGDDNSDYSLFQGVNDESFSDAIFSLTNITSFPPIGPPQGTVGVDIDLATGLPEYNWTSDASFAGSTSFVPSPGSALVFGCGVLAMSRRKRRQ
;
A
#
# COMPACT_ATOMS: atom_id res chain seq x y z
N MET A 1 -18.84 23.72 -66.03
CA MET A 1 -18.13 22.78 -65.12
C MET A 1 -17.64 23.56 -63.90
N ARG A 2 -18.23 23.35 -62.72
CA ARG A 2 -17.78 23.94 -61.45
C ARG A 2 -17.61 22.79 -60.45
N SER A 3 -16.39 22.55 -59.97
CA SER A 3 -16.11 21.49 -59.00
C SER A 3 -16.58 21.91 -57.59
N PRO A 4 -17.22 21.03 -56.80
CA PRO A 4 -17.52 21.34 -55.41
C PRO A 4 -16.24 21.28 -54.59
N LYS A 5 -15.95 22.34 -53.82
CA LYS A 5 -14.88 22.35 -52.82
C LYS A 5 -15.39 21.60 -51.59
N LEU A 6 -14.80 20.45 -51.30
CA LEU A 6 -15.02 19.70 -50.06
C LEU A 6 -14.33 20.45 -48.91
N ALA A 7 -15.10 21.04 -48.01
CA ALA A 7 -14.57 21.56 -46.75
C ALA A 7 -14.45 20.39 -45.76
N VAL A 8 -13.22 19.94 -45.51
CA VAL A 8 -12.92 18.98 -44.45
C VAL A 8 -12.74 19.75 -43.15
N THR A 9 -13.77 19.76 -42.31
CA THR A 9 -13.66 20.24 -40.93
C THR A 9 -12.93 19.16 -40.11
N LEU A 10 -11.67 19.42 -39.74
CA LEU A 10 -10.95 18.64 -38.74
C LEU A 10 -11.59 18.94 -37.37
N ALA A 11 -12.22 17.93 -36.76
CA ALA A 11 -12.58 18.01 -35.35
C ALA A 11 -11.37 17.58 -34.53
N PHE A 12 -10.71 18.53 -33.87
CA PHE A 12 -9.74 18.24 -32.82
C PHE A 12 -10.50 17.61 -31.65
N VAL A 13 -10.31 16.31 -31.43
CA VAL A 13 -10.71 15.67 -30.17
C VAL A 13 -9.66 16.08 -29.15
N TYR A 14 -10.00 17.06 -28.30
CA TYR A 14 -9.28 17.27 -27.06
C TYR A 14 -9.59 16.08 -26.16
N THR A 15 -8.71 15.08 -26.14
CA THR A 15 -8.60 14.19 -24.99
C THR A 15 -8.02 15.04 -23.88
N ALA A 16 -8.87 15.52 -22.97
CA ALA A 16 -8.38 16.05 -21.70
C ALA A 16 -7.70 14.88 -21.00
N ALA A 17 -6.36 14.86 -21.02
CA ALA A 17 -5.62 14.03 -20.09
C ALA A 17 -6.03 14.52 -18.69
N ALA A 18 -6.79 13.71 -17.96
CA ALA A 18 -6.92 13.94 -16.53
C ALA A 18 -5.50 13.86 -15.99
N ASN A 19 -5.03 14.93 -15.36
CA ASN A 19 -3.75 14.87 -14.67
C ASN A 19 -3.92 13.81 -13.57
N ALA A 20 -2.99 12.85 -13.51
CA ALA A 20 -2.88 11.97 -12.35
C ALA A 20 -2.73 12.86 -11.11
N GLN A 21 -3.53 12.58 -10.07
CA GLN A 21 -3.57 13.38 -8.84
C GLN A 21 -3.09 12.51 -7.68
N ASP A 22 -2.03 12.95 -7.01
CA ASP A 22 -1.44 12.22 -5.89
C ASP A 22 -2.40 12.21 -4.69
N VAL A 23 -2.66 11.00 -4.21
CA VAL A 23 -3.41 10.71 -2.99
C VAL A 23 -2.44 10.11 -1.98
N THR A 24 -2.47 10.61 -0.76
CA THR A 24 -1.70 10.04 0.35
C THR A 24 -2.64 9.34 1.32
N PHE A 25 -2.27 8.13 1.70
CA PHE A 25 -2.95 7.31 2.70
C PHE A 25 -2.06 7.19 3.93
N SER A 26 -2.64 7.31 5.12
CA SER A 26 -1.91 7.06 6.36
C SER A 26 -2.78 6.41 7.43
N PHE A 27 -2.11 5.69 8.32
CA PHE A 27 -2.71 5.01 9.47
C PHE A 27 -1.71 4.99 10.62
N ALA A 28 -2.20 5.20 11.85
CA ALA A 28 -1.45 4.96 13.07
C ALA A 28 -2.24 4.05 14.02
N ALA A 29 -1.58 3.01 14.53
CA ALA A 29 -2.21 1.98 15.38
C ALA A 29 -2.78 2.51 16.69
N ASN A 30 -2.32 3.66 17.16
CA ASN A 30 -2.74 4.28 18.42
C ASN A 30 -3.89 5.29 18.27
N ASP A 31 -4.41 5.52 17.05
CA ASP A 31 -5.51 6.46 16.81
C ASP A 31 -6.91 5.83 17.03
N SER A 32 -6.96 4.60 17.54
CA SER A 32 -8.24 3.96 17.87
C SER A 32 -8.92 4.70 19.05
N PRO A 33 -10.21 5.08 18.92
CA PRO A 33 -10.96 5.65 20.04
C PRO A 33 -11.24 4.63 21.16
N GLN A 34 -10.85 3.36 20.98
CA GLN A 34 -10.90 2.32 22.00
C GLN A 34 -9.48 1.83 22.28
N PRO A 35 -9.05 1.71 23.55
CA PRO A 35 -7.75 1.13 23.86
C PRO A 35 -7.75 -0.35 23.46
N THR A 36 -7.18 -0.67 22.30
CA THR A 36 -6.95 -2.05 21.89
C THR A 36 -5.57 -2.46 22.39
N ASN A 37 -5.49 -3.43 23.30
CA ASN A 37 -4.23 -4.11 23.66
C ASN A 37 -3.76 -5.05 22.52
N GLN A 38 -4.00 -4.67 21.27
CA GLN A 38 -3.80 -5.48 20.07
C GLN A 38 -2.68 -4.85 19.25
N SER A 39 -1.65 -5.62 18.96
CA SER A 39 -0.54 -5.23 18.10
C SER A 39 -0.97 -5.17 16.63
N THR A 40 -0.38 -4.28 15.84
CA THR A 40 -0.71 -4.17 14.42
C THR A 40 -0.36 -5.43 13.63
N PHE A 41 0.85 -5.95 13.83
CA PHE A 41 1.35 -7.16 13.18
C PHE A 41 1.61 -8.27 14.19
N ALA A 42 1.45 -9.50 13.72
CA ALA A 42 1.82 -10.74 14.36
C ALA A 42 2.55 -11.62 13.33
N GLY A 43 3.79 -11.99 13.63
CA GLY A 43 4.60 -12.84 12.77
C GLY A 43 4.71 -14.28 13.27
N SER A 44 4.84 -15.20 12.31
CA SER A 44 4.96 -16.64 12.49
C SER A 44 6.42 -17.09 12.38
N ALA A 45 6.86 -17.92 13.31
CA ALA A 45 8.16 -18.58 13.25
C ALA A 45 8.21 -19.78 12.28
N LEU A 46 7.05 -20.30 11.86
CA LEU A 46 7.00 -21.53 11.06
C LEU A 46 7.44 -21.30 9.62
N ASP A 47 7.09 -20.14 9.09
CA ASP A 47 7.21 -19.81 7.69
C ASP A 47 7.69 -18.37 7.46
N GLY A 48 7.73 -17.51 8.47
CA GLY A 48 8.00 -16.07 8.25
C GLY A 48 6.77 -15.29 7.78
N GLY A 49 5.58 -15.89 7.87
CA GLY A 49 4.33 -15.19 7.58
C GLY A 49 4.09 -14.05 8.59
N ILE A 50 3.54 -12.94 8.12
CA ILE A 50 3.12 -11.79 8.93
C ILE A 50 1.64 -11.57 8.67
N SER A 51 0.85 -11.57 9.73
CA SER A 51 -0.57 -11.27 9.67
C SER A 51 -0.93 -10.16 10.64
N SER A 52 -2.09 -9.54 10.45
CA SER A 52 -2.60 -8.56 11.43
C SER A 52 -3.21 -9.23 12.66
N SER A 53 -3.28 -8.51 13.79
CA SER A 53 -4.13 -8.91 14.92
C SER A 53 -5.53 -8.28 14.93
N ARG A 54 -6.00 -7.77 13.78
CA ARG A 54 -7.28 -7.05 13.59
C ARG A 54 -7.41 -5.83 14.50
N VAL A 55 -6.88 -4.69 14.06
CA VAL A 55 -6.90 -3.44 14.83
C VAL A 55 -7.96 -2.49 14.28
N LEU A 56 -8.86 -1.98 15.12
CA LEU A 56 -9.75 -0.88 14.75
C LEU A 56 -8.94 0.41 14.63
N SER A 57 -9.07 1.07 13.49
CA SER A 57 -8.20 2.16 13.09
C SER A 57 -8.91 3.17 12.21
N ASN A 58 -8.37 4.38 12.15
CA ASN A 58 -8.82 5.37 11.19
C ASN A 58 -7.81 5.42 10.03
N LEU A 59 -8.29 5.18 8.81
CA LEU A 59 -7.56 5.44 7.59
C LEU A 59 -7.76 6.92 7.26
N LEU A 60 -6.66 7.65 7.18
CA LEU A 60 -6.65 9.05 6.76
C LEU A 60 -6.30 9.11 5.28
N VAL A 61 -7.16 9.76 4.50
CA VAL A 61 -6.93 10.04 3.08
C VAL A 61 -6.77 11.53 2.87
N GLU A 62 -5.61 11.92 2.36
CA GLU A 62 -5.27 13.30 2.04
C GLU A 62 -5.13 13.47 0.53
N SER A 63 -5.69 14.57 0.01
CA SER A 63 -5.61 14.92 -1.40
C SER A 63 -4.94 16.27 -1.58
N ASN A 64 -4.06 16.35 -2.58
CA ASN A 64 -3.36 17.57 -2.94
C ASN A 64 -4.22 18.55 -3.78
N VAL A 65 -5.44 18.15 -4.17
CA VAL A 65 -6.22 18.84 -5.20
C VAL A 65 -7.00 20.04 -4.67
N ASN A 66 -7.56 19.93 -3.45
CA ASN A 66 -8.60 20.89 -3.02
C ASN A 66 -8.37 21.54 -1.65
N ARG A 67 -7.20 21.34 -0.99
CA ARG A 67 -6.98 21.78 0.41
C ARG A 67 -8.18 21.40 1.32
N VAL A 68 -8.75 20.24 1.06
CA VAL A 68 -9.80 19.65 1.89
C VAL A 68 -9.16 19.12 3.18
N LEU A 69 -9.94 19.09 4.26
CA LEU A 69 -9.51 18.37 5.46
C LEU A 69 -9.31 16.90 5.12
N PRO A 70 -8.43 16.17 5.81
CA PRO A 70 -8.28 14.73 5.61
C PRO A 70 -9.62 14.00 5.74
N LEU A 71 -9.88 13.06 4.84
CA LEU A 71 -11.01 12.14 4.96
C LEU A 71 -10.62 11.05 5.96
N GLU A 72 -11.40 10.94 7.03
CA GLU A 72 -11.19 9.94 8.07
C GLU A 72 -12.20 8.80 7.91
N ILE A 73 -11.69 7.59 7.70
CA ILE A 73 -12.50 6.40 7.49
C ILE A 73 -12.20 5.41 8.60
N GLN A 74 -13.20 5.20 9.47
CA GLN A 74 -13.11 4.15 10.47
C GLN A 74 -13.15 2.78 9.77
N SER A 75 -12.13 1.97 10.02
CA SER A 75 -11.94 0.68 9.38
C SER A 75 -11.15 -0.25 10.30
N ARG A 76 -10.97 -1.51 9.89
CA ARG A 76 -10.09 -2.45 10.55
C ARG A 76 -8.91 -2.77 9.65
N PHE A 77 -7.71 -2.56 10.16
CA PHE A 77 -6.49 -2.94 9.46
C PHE A 77 -6.30 -4.46 9.49
N ASN A 78 -6.05 -5.01 8.32
CA ASN A 78 -5.66 -6.40 8.13
C ASN A 78 -4.45 -6.51 7.20
N SER A 79 -3.70 -7.59 7.34
CA SER A 79 -2.52 -7.86 6.53
C SER A 79 -2.23 -9.35 6.44
N ASP A 80 -1.60 -9.73 5.33
CA ASP A 80 -1.08 -11.05 5.04
C ASP A 80 0.17 -10.88 4.16
N PHE A 81 1.33 -11.05 4.77
CA PHE A 81 2.63 -10.95 4.10
C PHE A 81 3.48 -12.18 4.37
N GLN A 82 4.47 -12.37 3.52
CA GLN A 82 5.46 -13.43 3.63
C GLN A 82 6.85 -12.81 3.60
N LEU A 83 7.69 -13.15 4.58
CA LEU A 83 9.11 -12.81 4.56
C LEU A 83 9.94 -13.89 3.87
N THR A 84 10.92 -13.45 3.08
CA THR A 84 11.99 -14.30 2.57
C THR A 84 13.33 -13.69 2.95
N PHE A 85 14.15 -14.42 3.71
CA PHE A 85 15.46 -13.93 4.14
C PHE A 85 16.36 -13.59 2.94
N ILE A 86 16.99 -12.42 2.98
CA ILE A 86 18.02 -12.00 2.02
C ILE A 86 19.39 -12.16 2.66
N GLU A 87 19.67 -11.35 3.69
CA GLU A 87 20.98 -11.30 4.32
C GLU A 87 20.97 -10.64 5.70
N SER A 88 22.09 -10.75 6.40
CA SER A 88 22.37 -10.08 7.67
C SER A 88 23.76 -9.47 7.64
N ASP A 89 23.83 -8.16 7.46
CA ASP A 89 25.07 -7.44 7.28
C ASP A 89 25.54 -6.79 8.57
N ARG A 90 26.81 -7.02 8.92
CA ARG A 90 27.42 -6.35 10.06
C ARG A 90 27.73 -4.89 9.72
N LEU A 91 27.01 -3.96 10.33
CA LEU A 91 27.20 -2.51 10.12
C LEU A 91 28.37 -1.95 10.93
N THR A 92 28.58 -2.45 12.14
CA THR A 92 29.60 -1.89 13.05
C THR A 92 30.52 -2.97 13.65
N PRO A 93 31.77 -2.61 13.98
CA PRO A 93 32.66 -3.48 14.74
C PRO A 93 32.10 -3.89 16.10
N ASN A 94 31.14 -3.14 16.64
CA ASN A 94 30.54 -3.41 17.95
C ASN A 94 29.38 -4.43 17.90
N GLY A 95 29.11 -5.02 16.73
CA GLY A 95 28.17 -6.13 16.61
C GLY A 95 26.73 -5.73 16.28
N GLN A 96 26.51 -4.53 15.74
CA GLN A 96 25.21 -4.19 15.16
C GLN A 96 25.07 -4.77 13.75
N TYR A 97 23.93 -5.38 13.47
CA TYR A 97 23.58 -5.98 12.18
C TYR A 97 22.36 -5.29 11.57
N LEU A 98 22.30 -5.29 10.24
CA LEU A 98 21.10 -4.99 9.45
C LEU A 98 20.60 -6.31 8.88
N HIS A 99 19.41 -6.72 9.27
CA HIS A 99 18.75 -7.89 8.70
C HIS A 99 17.77 -7.43 7.62
N SER A 100 17.86 -8.05 6.44
CA SER A 100 17.10 -7.67 5.26
C SER A 100 16.33 -8.87 4.73
N TYR A 101 15.08 -8.64 4.33
CA TYR A 101 14.13 -9.64 3.85
C TYR A 101 13.36 -9.08 2.66
N PHE A 102 13.05 -9.93 1.68
CA PHE A 102 11.96 -9.63 0.76
C PHE A 102 10.64 -9.79 1.49
N ILE A 103 9.68 -8.94 1.16
CA ILE A 103 8.32 -9.03 1.66
C ILE A 103 7.33 -8.94 0.50
N ASP A 104 6.46 -9.94 0.44
CA ASP A 104 5.41 -10.09 -0.56
C ASP A 104 4.06 -10.29 0.14
N GLY A 105 2.99 -9.70 -0.39
CA GLY A 105 1.63 -9.90 0.13
C GLY A 105 0.79 -8.64 0.07
N SER A 106 -0.24 -8.58 0.91
CA SER A 106 -1.22 -7.50 0.88
C SER A 106 -1.65 -7.04 2.26
N PHE A 107 -2.14 -5.80 2.34
CA PHE A 107 -2.88 -5.30 3.47
C PHE A 107 -4.15 -4.60 3.01
N TRP A 108 -5.14 -4.52 3.89
CA TRP A 108 -6.43 -3.92 3.57
C TRP A 108 -7.12 -3.36 4.80
N PHE A 109 -8.08 -2.48 4.55
CA PHE A 109 -8.90 -1.85 5.58
C PHE A 109 -10.36 -2.33 5.43
N ASP A 110 -10.87 -3.14 6.36
CA ASP A 110 -12.22 -3.74 6.32
C ASP A 110 -13.21 -3.26 7.40
N ASP A 111 -14.43 -3.01 6.95
CA ASP A 111 -15.74 -3.07 7.64
C ASP A 111 -16.84 -2.93 6.54
N ASP A 112 -16.40 -2.38 5.39
CA ASP A 112 -16.75 -2.66 3.99
C ASP A 112 -15.43 -2.36 3.24
N PRO A 113 -14.77 -3.28 2.50
CA PRO A 113 -13.36 -3.09 2.16
C PRO A 113 -13.17 -1.78 1.39
N TYR A 114 -12.40 -0.84 1.93
CA TYR A 114 -12.22 0.48 1.34
C TYR A 114 -11.03 0.50 0.40
N MET A 115 -9.95 -0.16 0.82
CA MET A 115 -8.69 -0.17 0.12
C MET A 115 -7.97 -1.49 0.34
N VAL A 116 -7.45 -2.06 -0.73
CA VAL A 116 -6.48 -3.17 -0.72
C VAL A 116 -5.19 -2.65 -1.33
N VAL A 117 -4.06 -2.99 -0.71
CA VAL A 117 -2.74 -2.65 -1.22
C VAL A 117 -1.93 -3.93 -1.32
N THR A 118 -1.36 -4.19 -2.48
CA THR A 118 -0.49 -5.34 -2.73
C THR A 118 0.93 -4.86 -2.92
N ILE A 119 1.87 -5.57 -2.30
CA ILE A 119 3.32 -5.34 -2.39
C ILE A 119 3.94 -6.64 -2.90
N GLU A 120 4.71 -6.55 -3.99
CA GLU A 120 5.63 -7.60 -4.43
C GLU A 120 7.05 -7.04 -4.48
N ASN A 121 8.03 -7.84 -4.08
CA ASN A 121 9.43 -7.47 -3.96
C ASN A 121 9.63 -6.20 -3.11
N GLY A 122 8.84 -6.05 -2.04
CA GLY A 122 9.11 -5.07 -1.00
C GLY A 122 10.34 -5.47 -0.19
N VAL A 123 10.84 -4.56 0.64
CA VAL A 123 11.95 -4.83 1.56
C VAL A 123 11.51 -4.61 3.00
N PHE A 124 11.67 -5.64 3.82
CA PHE A 124 11.62 -5.51 5.28
C PHE A 124 13.05 -5.44 5.81
N THR A 125 13.32 -4.44 6.66
CA THR A 125 14.62 -4.27 7.31
C THR A 125 14.50 -4.02 8.80
N THR A 126 15.42 -4.58 9.58
CA THR A 126 15.53 -4.31 11.02
C THR A 126 16.98 -4.30 11.46
N LEU A 127 17.29 -3.46 12.46
CA LEU A 127 18.60 -3.44 13.10
C LEU A 127 18.60 -4.36 14.31
N GLY A 128 19.72 -5.04 14.54
CA GLY A 128 19.80 -6.06 15.56
C GLY A 128 21.21 -6.48 15.95
N GLU A 129 21.31 -7.65 16.55
CA GLU A 129 22.54 -8.39 16.83
C GLU A 129 22.73 -9.49 15.78
N ALA A 130 23.78 -10.32 15.88
CA ALA A 130 24.08 -11.31 14.84
C ALA A 130 22.94 -12.33 14.63
N ASP A 131 22.17 -12.61 15.68
CA ASP A 131 21.19 -13.66 15.81
C ASP A 131 19.82 -13.14 16.29
N ARG A 132 19.58 -11.83 16.24
CA ARG A 132 18.38 -11.23 16.83
C ARG A 132 18.00 -9.89 16.23
N TRP A 133 16.73 -9.69 15.91
CA TRP A 133 16.15 -8.39 15.60
C TRP A 133 16.04 -7.49 16.83
N GLY A 134 16.22 -6.20 16.63
CA GLY A 134 15.90 -5.18 17.63
C GLY A 134 14.40 -4.95 17.78
N THR A 135 14.04 -3.78 18.32
CA THR A 135 12.65 -3.42 18.65
C THR A 135 11.94 -2.60 17.60
N ALA A 136 12.63 -2.30 16.49
CA ALA A 136 12.13 -1.48 15.41
C ALA A 136 12.50 -2.09 14.06
N ALA A 137 11.60 -1.92 13.09
CA ALA A 137 11.79 -2.37 11.72
C ALA A 137 11.05 -1.43 10.76
N SER A 138 11.30 -1.60 9.47
CA SER A 138 10.56 -0.92 8.42
C SER A 138 10.23 -1.87 7.29
N ILE A 139 9.04 -1.69 6.72
CA ILE A 139 8.69 -2.26 5.41
C ILE A 139 8.70 -1.09 4.44
N VAL A 140 9.41 -1.22 3.33
CA VAL A 140 9.47 -0.21 2.27
C VAL A 140 9.25 -0.88 0.94
N ALA A 141 8.33 -0.36 0.15
CA ALA A 141 8.12 -0.75 -1.23
C ALA A 141 7.93 0.52 -2.07
N SER A 142 8.59 0.56 -3.22
CA SER A 142 8.48 1.67 -4.16
C SER A 142 8.62 1.14 -5.57
N SER A 143 7.63 1.48 -6.40
CA SER A 143 7.63 1.16 -7.83
C SER A 143 8.87 1.70 -8.57
N ASP A 144 9.35 2.88 -8.20
CA ASP A 144 10.59 3.47 -8.73
C ASP A 144 11.86 2.71 -8.33
N ALA A 145 11.81 1.95 -7.23
CA ALA A 145 12.91 1.16 -6.71
C ALA A 145 12.85 -0.32 -7.14
N GLY A 146 11.86 -0.72 -7.96
CA GLY A 146 11.73 -2.07 -8.49
C GLY A 146 10.75 -2.99 -7.74
N SER A 147 10.07 -2.50 -6.70
CA SER A 147 8.92 -3.21 -6.11
C SER A 147 7.69 -3.07 -7.02
N ILE A 148 6.70 -3.94 -6.85
CA ILE A 148 5.36 -3.73 -7.41
C ILE A 148 4.47 -3.30 -6.25
N VAL A 149 3.85 -2.13 -6.37
CA VAL A 149 2.90 -1.61 -5.39
C VAL A 149 1.62 -1.27 -6.14
N SER A 150 0.52 -1.94 -5.81
CA SER A 150 -0.79 -1.66 -6.41
C SER A 150 -1.80 -1.31 -5.33
N TYR A 151 -2.61 -0.29 -5.63
CA TYR A 151 -3.68 0.17 -4.76
C TYR A 151 -5.02 -0.12 -5.43
N GLU A 152 -5.93 -0.81 -4.77
CA GLU A 152 -7.30 -0.97 -5.23
C GLU A 152 -8.23 -0.21 -4.30
N TRP A 153 -8.91 0.81 -4.83
CA TRP A 153 -9.98 1.49 -4.12
C TRP A 153 -11.29 0.77 -4.39
N LEU A 154 -11.94 0.31 -3.32
CA LEU A 154 -13.17 -0.48 -3.37
C LEU A 154 -14.41 0.31 -2.92
N GLY A 155 -14.20 1.49 -2.32
CA GLY A 155 -15.28 2.40 -1.96
C GLY A 155 -15.88 3.15 -3.15
N ASP A 156 -16.89 3.98 -2.88
CA ASP A 156 -17.50 4.86 -3.87
C ASP A 156 -16.49 5.90 -4.41
N ASP A 157 -16.68 6.33 -5.65
CA ASP A 157 -15.91 7.42 -6.26
C ASP A 157 -16.04 8.70 -5.42
N ASN A 158 -14.91 9.32 -5.11
CA ASN A 158 -14.85 10.59 -4.40
C ASN A 158 -13.82 11.52 -5.05
N SER A 159 -14.31 12.34 -5.98
CA SER A 159 -13.48 13.26 -6.76
C SER A 159 -12.80 14.33 -5.94
N ASP A 160 -13.31 14.67 -4.76
CA ASP A 160 -12.67 15.68 -3.90
C ASP A 160 -11.34 15.17 -3.33
N TYR A 161 -11.20 13.84 -3.23
CA TYR A 161 -10.00 13.14 -2.76
C TYR A 161 -9.29 12.36 -3.87
N SER A 162 -9.70 12.54 -5.12
CA SER A 162 -9.16 11.79 -6.27
C SER A 162 -9.27 10.28 -6.11
N LEU A 163 -10.28 9.79 -5.40
CA LEU A 163 -10.53 8.36 -5.23
C LEU A 163 -11.50 7.88 -6.30
N PHE A 164 -11.12 6.83 -7.01
CA PHE A 164 -11.94 6.22 -8.05
C PHE A 164 -11.90 4.71 -7.90
N GLN A 165 -13.06 4.07 -8.00
CA GLN A 165 -13.16 2.63 -7.84
C GLN A 165 -12.31 1.89 -8.88
N GLY A 166 -11.54 0.92 -8.40
CA GLY A 166 -10.71 0.04 -9.21
C GLY A 166 -9.25 0.02 -8.79
N VAL A 167 -8.47 -0.73 -9.57
CA VAL A 167 -7.04 -0.92 -9.36
C VAL A 167 -6.26 0.22 -10.00
N ASN A 168 -5.29 0.71 -9.25
CA ASN A 168 -4.23 1.58 -9.68
C ASN A 168 -2.94 0.75 -9.82
N ASP A 169 -2.49 0.60 -11.05
CA ASP A 169 -1.25 -0.06 -11.46
C ASP A 169 -0.22 0.94 -12.03
N GLU A 170 -0.38 2.23 -11.72
CA GLU A 170 0.52 3.29 -12.19
C GLU A 170 1.94 3.13 -11.61
N SER A 171 2.92 3.64 -12.36
CA SER A 171 4.36 3.46 -12.09
C SER A 171 4.93 4.25 -10.92
N PHE A 172 4.10 4.99 -10.17
CA PHE A 172 4.53 5.86 -9.06
C PHE A 172 3.68 5.63 -7.81
N SER A 173 3.68 4.38 -7.35
CA SER A 173 3.09 3.98 -6.07
C SER A 173 4.18 3.59 -5.07
N ASP A 174 4.01 3.99 -3.82
CA ASP A 174 4.88 3.64 -2.70
C ASP A 174 4.09 3.26 -1.45
N ALA A 175 4.71 2.43 -0.61
CA ALA A 175 4.15 2.00 0.66
C ALA A 175 5.28 1.87 1.69
N ILE A 176 5.10 2.48 2.86
CA ILE A 176 6.03 2.36 3.98
C ILE A 176 5.29 2.05 5.28
N PHE A 177 5.80 1.06 6.00
CA PHE A 177 5.45 0.84 7.40
C PHE A 177 6.64 1.10 8.30
N SER A 178 6.39 1.76 9.42
CA SER A 178 7.34 1.85 10.54
C SER A 178 6.83 0.96 11.67
N LEU A 179 7.61 -0.05 12.04
CA LEU A 179 7.28 -1.01 13.10
C LEU A 179 8.07 -0.67 14.36
N THR A 180 7.39 -0.75 15.50
CA THR A 180 7.94 -0.49 16.84
C THR A 180 7.41 -1.51 17.84
N ASN A 181 7.98 -1.53 19.04
CA ASN A 181 7.61 -2.45 20.11
C ASN A 181 7.63 -3.92 19.66
N ILE A 182 8.60 -4.29 18.82
CA ILE A 182 8.73 -5.68 18.36
C ILE A 182 9.07 -6.57 19.56
N THR A 183 8.25 -7.59 19.80
CA THR A 183 8.38 -8.55 20.90
C THR A 183 8.14 -9.97 20.41
N SER A 184 8.91 -10.94 20.92
CA SER A 184 8.78 -12.37 20.63
C SER A 184 8.21 -13.16 21.81
N PHE A 185 7.60 -14.30 21.51
CA PHE A 185 6.91 -15.15 22.49
C PHE A 185 7.48 -16.58 22.49
N PRO A 186 8.66 -16.79 23.11
CA PRO A 186 9.22 -18.13 23.25
C PRO A 186 8.33 -19.02 24.13
N PRO A 187 8.29 -20.35 23.91
CA PRO A 187 7.45 -21.27 24.70
C PRO A 187 7.76 -21.24 26.20
N ILE A 188 9.01 -20.96 26.56
CA ILE A 188 9.48 -20.81 27.93
C ILE A 188 9.96 -19.36 28.09
N GLY A 189 9.05 -18.47 28.47
CA GLY A 189 9.32 -17.05 28.58
C GLY A 189 8.29 -16.31 29.43
N PRO A 190 8.52 -15.01 29.68
CA PRO A 190 7.53 -14.16 30.33
C PRO A 190 6.25 -14.08 29.48
N PRO A 191 5.05 -14.07 30.09
CA PRO A 191 3.80 -13.99 29.33
C PRO A 191 3.64 -12.66 28.57
N GLN A 192 4.34 -11.61 29.00
CA GLN A 192 4.42 -10.32 28.33
C GLN A 192 5.35 -10.30 27.09
N GLY A 193 5.99 -11.42 26.76
CA GLY A 193 6.94 -11.50 25.65
C GLY A 193 8.34 -10.99 26.01
N THR A 194 9.28 -11.28 25.12
CA THR A 194 10.68 -10.86 25.18
C THR A 194 10.90 -9.78 24.13
N VAL A 195 11.64 -8.72 24.49
CA VAL A 195 11.92 -7.60 23.58
C VAL A 195 12.71 -8.08 22.36
N GLY A 196 12.40 -7.64 21.13
CA GLY A 196 13.07 -8.13 19.92
C GLY A 196 12.74 -9.59 19.57
N VAL A 197 13.40 -10.12 18.54
CA VAL A 197 13.08 -11.44 17.95
C VAL A 197 14.34 -12.21 17.65
N ASP A 198 14.53 -13.36 18.30
CA ASP A 198 15.64 -14.26 17.99
C ASP A 198 15.45 -14.88 16.59
N ILE A 199 16.55 -15.06 15.87
CA ILE A 199 16.59 -15.52 14.48
C ILE A 199 17.18 -16.93 14.44
N ASP A 200 16.52 -17.84 13.72
CA ASP A 200 17.14 -19.11 13.36
C ASP A 200 18.23 -18.88 12.31
N LEU A 201 19.49 -19.00 12.72
CA LEU A 201 20.66 -18.78 11.85
C LEU A 201 20.73 -19.71 10.64
N ALA A 202 20.00 -20.83 10.62
CA ALA A 202 19.95 -21.73 9.48
C ALA A 202 19.02 -21.22 8.37
N THR A 203 17.93 -20.56 8.73
CA THR A 203 16.89 -20.08 7.79
C THR A 203 16.88 -18.56 7.63
N GLY A 204 17.45 -17.83 8.59
CA GLY A 204 17.38 -16.37 8.70
C GLY A 204 16.02 -15.86 9.15
N LEU A 205 15.05 -16.72 9.45
CA LEU A 205 13.68 -16.35 9.85
C LEU A 205 13.54 -16.29 11.40
N PRO A 206 12.49 -15.64 11.93
CA PRO A 206 12.19 -15.66 13.36
C PRO A 206 12.12 -17.07 13.97
N GLU A 207 12.77 -17.28 15.11
CA GLU A 207 12.69 -18.55 15.86
C GLU A 207 11.35 -18.69 16.62
N TYR A 208 10.76 -17.56 17.02
CA TYR A 208 9.51 -17.50 17.77
C TYR A 208 8.50 -16.55 17.14
N ASN A 209 7.22 -16.81 17.40
CA ASN A 209 6.16 -15.89 17.01
C ASN A 209 6.40 -14.53 17.67
N TRP A 210 6.05 -13.47 16.97
CA TRP A 210 6.31 -12.09 17.42
C TRP A 210 5.15 -11.17 17.12
N THR A 211 5.14 -10.01 17.75
CA THR A 211 4.16 -8.94 17.51
C THR A 211 4.84 -7.58 17.41
N SER A 212 4.21 -6.62 16.74
CA SER A 212 4.67 -5.23 16.71
C SER A 212 3.52 -4.24 16.53
N ASP A 213 3.72 -3.02 16.99
CA ASP A 213 2.88 -1.88 16.63
C ASP A 213 3.43 -1.25 15.36
N ALA A 214 2.56 -0.82 14.44
CA ALA A 214 3.00 -0.19 13.21
C ALA A 214 2.17 1.02 12.81
N SER A 215 2.83 1.96 12.14
CA SER A 215 2.20 3.04 11.39
C SER A 215 2.48 2.86 9.91
N PHE A 216 1.56 3.35 9.09
CA PHE A 216 1.59 3.25 7.64
C PHE A 216 1.52 4.64 7.02
N ALA A 217 2.29 4.83 5.95
CA ALA A 217 2.08 5.90 4.99
C ALA A 217 2.31 5.34 3.58
N GLY A 218 1.57 5.85 2.60
CA GLY A 218 1.82 5.50 1.21
C GLY A 218 1.09 6.44 0.28
N SER A 219 1.51 6.46 -0.97
CA SER A 219 0.98 7.35 -1.98
C SER A 219 0.80 6.64 -3.31
N THR A 220 -0.21 7.11 -4.05
CA THR A 220 -0.50 6.65 -5.40
C THR A 220 -1.28 7.73 -6.14
N SER A 221 -1.41 7.62 -7.45
CA SER A 221 -2.10 8.61 -8.28
C SER A 221 -3.24 7.98 -9.07
N PHE A 222 -4.49 8.16 -8.67
CA PHE A 222 -5.61 7.54 -9.40
C PHE A 222 -5.94 8.33 -10.66
N VAL A 223 -6.14 7.60 -11.77
CA VAL A 223 -6.66 8.17 -13.03
C VAL A 223 -8.08 7.65 -13.23
N PRO A 224 -9.08 8.54 -13.46
CA PRO A 224 -10.44 8.10 -13.78
C PRO A 224 -10.42 7.14 -14.96
N SER A 225 -11.02 5.96 -14.81
CA SER A 225 -10.89 4.90 -15.81
C SER A 225 -11.23 5.41 -17.24
N PRO A 226 -10.39 5.12 -18.25
CA PRO A 226 -10.59 5.61 -19.62
C PRO A 226 -11.93 5.19 -20.25
N GLY A 227 -12.61 4.20 -19.68
CA GLY A 227 -13.88 3.67 -20.16
C GLY A 227 -14.98 4.72 -20.29
N SER A 228 -15.03 5.70 -19.39
CA SER A 228 -15.99 6.80 -19.47
C SER A 228 -15.69 7.75 -20.63
N ALA A 229 -14.41 8.12 -20.83
CA ALA A 229 -13.98 9.00 -21.92
C ALA A 229 -14.11 8.35 -23.32
N LEU A 230 -13.84 7.04 -23.42
CA LEU A 230 -13.98 6.27 -24.66
C LEU A 230 -15.45 6.09 -25.08
N VAL A 231 -16.38 5.91 -24.14
CA VAL A 231 -17.82 5.84 -24.44
C VAL A 231 -18.34 7.17 -24.96
N PHE A 232 -17.94 8.30 -24.36
CA PHE A 232 -18.28 9.63 -24.89
C PHE A 232 -17.68 9.88 -26.27
N GLY A 233 -16.40 9.53 -26.47
CA GLY A 233 -15.73 9.67 -27.78
C GLY A 233 -16.39 8.83 -28.88
N CYS A 234 -16.72 7.57 -28.59
CA CYS A 234 -17.42 6.68 -29.52
C CYS A 234 -18.85 7.14 -29.80
N GLY A 235 -19.57 7.64 -28.79
CA GLY A 235 -20.93 8.17 -28.93
C GLY A 235 -20.99 9.37 -29.88
N VAL A 236 -20.05 10.32 -29.76
CA VAL A 236 -19.95 11.48 -30.65
C VAL A 236 -19.57 11.08 -32.08
N LEU A 237 -18.68 10.10 -32.25
CA LEU A 237 -18.31 9.56 -33.57
C LEU A 237 -19.50 8.83 -34.23
N ALA A 238 -20.30 8.10 -33.47
CA ALA A 238 -21.51 7.44 -33.98
C ALA A 238 -22.59 8.45 -34.40
N MET A 239 -22.83 9.50 -33.60
CA MET A 239 -23.80 10.55 -33.94
C MET A 239 -23.37 11.41 -35.14
N SER A 240 -22.08 11.73 -35.24
CA SER A 240 -21.55 12.51 -36.38
C SER A 240 -21.58 11.74 -37.70
N ARG A 241 -21.40 10.40 -37.67
CA ARG A 241 -21.63 9.54 -38.85
C ARG A 241 -23.09 9.48 -39.26
N ARG A 242 -24.04 9.55 -38.32
CA ARG A 242 -25.48 9.53 -38.62
C ARG A 242 -25.96 10.80 -39.32
N LYS A 243 -25.43 11.97 -38.95
CA LYS A 243 -25.75 13.26 -39.61
C LYS A 243 -25.21 13.40 -41.03
N ARG A 244 -24.25 12.56 -41.47
CA ARG A 244 -23.73 12.58 -42.86
C ARG A 244 -24.51 11.69 -43.83
N ARG A 245 -25.48 10.89 -43.37
CA ARG A 245 -26.28 9.96 -44.20
C ARG A 245 -27.74 10.38 -44.37
N GLN A 246 -28.13 11.53 -43.83
CA GLN A 246 -29.40 12.21 -44.10
C GLN A 246 -29.10 13.44 -44.94
#